data_AF-A0A5B8VG50-F1
#
_entry.id   AF-A0A5B8VG50-F1
#
_cell.length_a   1.000
_cell.length_b   1.000
_cell.length_c   1.000
_cell.angle_alpha   90.00
_cell.angle_beta   90.00
_cell.angle_gamma   90.00
#
_symmetry.space_group_name_H-M   'P 1'
#
loop_
_entity.id
_entity.type
_entity.pdbx_description
1 polymer ?
#
loop_
_entity_poly.entity_id
_entity_poly.type
_entity_poly.pdbx_seq_one_letter_code
_entity_poly.pdbx_strand_id
1 'polypeptide(L)'
;MQGHCGEQSWQKQPLHRYNSGANKSEIALGWIYIGCLIQNAHMLSVGARELYRPLQYTTGEGIQYDRSFDMHYGYLYNGAYGAVLLKSITKGAWFLKGTRYALKGDQLQFFSDFIIPSVFDQIRGKSMDWNILGRSISRYNATRPDFTLQLQRLQIIDPAHKKTYQNSRQRMLGQKPPSYKVKPDHQHYWHTDFTVHCRPGFYLSIHGVSNRNHAQEIGNQENLKGYWGQKALWI
;
A
#
# COMPACT_ATOMS: atom_id res chain seq x y z
N MET A 1 -12.21 30.98 -36.81
CA MET A 1 -11.68 31.04 -35.44
C MET A 1 -11.93 29.69 -34.79
N GLN A 2 -10.89 28.84 -34.74
CA GLN A 2 -10.96 27.52 -34.11
C GLN A 2 -10.77 27.68 -32.59
N GLY A 3 -11.79 27.28 -31.82
CA GLY A 3 -11.74 27.26 -30.37
C GLY A 3 -10.81 26.14 -29.88
N HIS A 4 -9.85 26.53 -29.05
CA HIS A 4 -8.90 25.65 -28.39
C HIS A 4 -9.61 24.63 -27.47
N CYS A 5 -9.43 23.35 -27.77
CA CYS A 5 -9.65 22.26 -26.84
C CYS A 5 -8.42 22.18 -25.91
N GLY A 6 -8.49 22.87 -24.77
CA GLY A 6 -7.44 22.90 -23.76
C GLY A 6 -7.30 21.57 -23.02
N GLU A 7 -6.23 20.85 -23.34
CA GLU A 7 -5.37 20.02 -22.47
C GLU A 7 -5.91 19.57 -21.10
N GLN A 8 -6.38 18.32 -21.02
CA GLN A 8 -6.43 17.50 -19.80
C GLN A 8 -5.36 16.38 -19.80
N SER A 9 -4.23 16.57 -20.50
CA SER A 9 -3.21 15.53 -20.71
C SER A 9 -2.17 15.43 -19.58
N TRP A 10 -2.10 16.42 -18.67
CA TRP A 10 -1.01 16.56 -17.72
C TRP A 10 -1.10 15.65 -16.48
N GLN A 11 -2.29 15.19 -16.09
CA GLN A 11 -2.49 14.37 -14.89
C GLN A 11 -2.09 12.88 -15.06
N LYS A 12 -1.80 12.42 -16.27
CA LYS A 12 -1.59 10.97 -16.58
C LYS A 12 -0.18 10.64 -17.09
N GLN A 13 0.82 11.38 -16.63
CA GLN A 13 2.23 11.08 -16.92
C GLN A 13 2.94 10.55 -15.67
N PRO A 14 3.55 9.34 -15.70
CA PRO A 14 4.24 8.77 -14.53
C PRO A 14 5.50 9.55 -14.17
N LEU A 15 6.06 10.29 -15.13
CA LEU A 15 7.21 11.18 -14.96
C LEU A 15 6.85 12.51 -14.26
N HIS A 16 5.57 12.80 -14.07
CA HIS A 16 5.17 14.06 -13.45
C HIS A 16 5.69 14.13 -12.00
N ARG A 17 6.37 15.23 -11.67
CA ARG A 17 7.10 15.41 -10.39
C ARG A 17 6.21 15.36 -9.15
N TYR A 18 4.92 15.66 -9.31
CA TYR A 18 3.95 15.65 -8.21
C TYR A 18 3.24 14.31 -8.04
N ASN A 19 3.52 13.32 -8.90
CA ASN A 19 3.06 11.95 -8.68
C ASN A 19 4.10 11.24 -7.82
N SER A 20 3.73 10.90 -6.60
CA SER A 20 4.55 10.19 -5.61
C SER A 20 3.86 8.88 -5.20
N GLY A 21 4.54 8.07 -4.38
CA GLY A 21 3.95 6.92 -3.70
C GLY A 21 3.03 6.06 -4.57
N ALA A 22 1.82 5.82 -4.06
CA ALA A 22 0.83 4.95 -4.69
C ALA A 22 0.32 5.46 -6.05
N ASN A 23 0.10 6.78 -6.17
CA ASN A 23 -0.42 7.40 -7.40
C ASN A 23 0.57 7.21 -8.56
N LYS A 24 1.88 7.33 -8.31
CA LYS A 24 2.91 7.08 -9.32
C LYS A 24 2.81 5.64 -9.86
N SER A 25 2.80 4.65 -8.97
CA SER A 25 2.74 3.24 -9.40
C SER A 25 1.45 2.89 -10.15
N GLU A 26 0.31 3.48 -9.77
CA GLU A 26 -0.96 3.26 -10.47
C GLU A 26 -0.94 3.86 -11.89
N ILE A 27 -0.45 5.10 -12.05
CA ILE A 27 -0.30 5.73 -13.37
C ILE A 27 0.69 4.96 -14.24
N ALA A 28 1.83 4.54 -13.66
CA ALA A 28 2.84 3.76 -14.36
C ALA A 28 2.31 2.40 -14.82
N LEU A 29 1.45 1.75 -14.03
CA LEU A 29 0.75 0.53 -14.44
C LEU A 29 -0.15 0.77 -15.66
N GLY A 30 -0.83 1.92 -15.72
CA GLY A 30 -1.56 2.37 -16.92
C GLY A 30 -0.68 2.42 -18.16
N TRP A 31 0.55 2.93 -18.03
CA TRP A 31 1.53 3.00 -19.12
C TRP A 31 2.02 1.63 -19.58
N ILE A 32 2.19 0.67 -18.67
CA ILE A 32 2.49 -0.72 -19.04
C ILE A 32 1.38 -1.28 -19.93
N TYR A 33 0.11 -1.08 -19.57
CA TYR A 33 -1.02 -1.55 -20.38
C TYR A 33 -1.06 -0.92 -21.77
N ILE A 34 -1.05 0.41 -21.82
CA ILE A 34 -1.14 1.14 -23.08
C ILE A 34 0.07 0.80 -23.94
N GLY A 35 1.28 0.82 -23.38
CA GLY A 35 2.52 0.46 -24.08
C GLY A 35 2.47 -0.93 -24.72
N CYS A 36 1.89 -1.93 -24.05
CA CYS A 36 1.67 -3.24 -24.65
C CYS A 36 0.63 -3.20 -25.78
N LEU A 37 -0.51 -2.51 -25.57
CA LEU A 37 -1.60 -2.42 -26.56
C LEU A 37 -1.17 -1.75 -27.87
N ILE A 38 -0.37 -0.68 -27.79
CA ILE A 38 0.12 0.07 -28.95
C ILE A 38 1.53 -0.36 -29.38
N GLN A 39 2.05 -1.47 -28.82
CA GLN A 39 3.39 -2.01 -29.10
C GLN A 39 4.54 -0.99 -28.95
N ASN A 40 4.41 -0.08 -27.98
CA ASN A 40 5.39 0.96 -27.71
C ASN A 40 6.38 0.52 -26.62
N ALA A 41 7.55 0.04 -27.04
CA ALA A 41 8.60 -0.46 -26.15
C ALA A 41 9.15 0.61 -25.18
N HIS A 42 9.22 1.87 -25.62
CA HIS A 42 9.68 2.98 -24.77
C HIS A 42 8.67 3.24 -23.65
N MET A 43 7.38 3.33 -23.98
CA MET A 43 6.31 3.53 -23.01
C MET A 43 6.25 2.40 -21.97
N LEU A 44 6.39 1.15 -22.42
CA LEU A 44 6.47 -0.01 -21.54
C LEU A 44 7.70 0.06 -20.60
N SER A 45 8.86 0.43 -21.13
CA SER A 45 10.10 0.57 -20.35
C SER A 45 9.97 1.65 -19.27
N VAL A 46 9.42 2.82 -19.63
CA VAL A 46 9.16 3.91 -18.68
C VAL A 46 8.12 3.47 -17.64
N GLY A 47 7.02 2.85 -18.07
CA GLY A 47 5.99 2.33 -17.15
C GLY A 47 6.56 1.32 -16.15
N ALA A 48 7.39 0.37 -16.59
CA ALA A 48 8.03 -0.60 -15.72
C ALA A 48 8.99 0.06 -14.70
N ARG A 49 9.80 1.03 -15.14
CA ARG A 49 10.72 1.75 -14.24
C ARG A 49 9.96 2.56 -13.20
N GLU A 50 8.97 3.34 -13.62
CA GLU A 50 8.21 4.22 -12.72
C GLU A 50 7.27 3.45 -11.79
N LEU A 51 6.84 2.25 -12.18
CA LEU A 51 6.04 1.36 -11.31
C LEU A 51 6.77 1.03 -10.01
N TYR A 52 8.07 0.75 -10.09
CA TYR A 52 8.89 0.36 -8.93
C TYR A 52 9.63 1.53 -8.30
N ARG A 53 9.54 2.73 -8.87
CA ARG A 53 10.23 3.93 -8.35
C ARG A 53 9.89 4.25 -6.89
N PRO A 54 8.68 4.00 -6.38
CA PRO A 54 8.37 4.20 -4.96
C PRO A 54 8.97 3.16 -4.00
N LEU A 55 9.67 2.12 -4.47
CA LEU A 55 10.35 1.12 -3.64
C LEU A 55 11.69 1.65 -3.14
N GLN A 56 11.63 2.70 -2.34
CA GLN A 56 12.76 3.33 -1.67
C GLN A 56 12.24 4.11 -0.45
N TYR A 57 13.11 4.32 0.53
CA TYR A 57 12.79 5.21 1.64
C TYR A 57 12.73 6.66 1.19
N THR A 58 11.87 7.43 1.83
CA THR A 58 11.72 8.87 1.63
C THR A 58 11.40 9.54 2.97
N THR A 59 11.44 10.86 2.98
CA THR A 59 10.96 11.71 4.09
C THR A 59 9.75 12.54 3.69
N GLY A 60 9.24 12.35 2.46
CA GLY A 60 7.96 12.89 1.99
C GLY A 60 6.98 11.74 1.73
N GLU A 61 6.03 11.92 0.81
CA GLU A 61 5.04 10.88 0.50
C GLU A 61 5.68 9.58 -0.01
N GLY A 62 5.37 8.46 0.64
CA GLY A 62 5.85 7.12 0.30
C GLY A 62 6.22 6.28 1.53
N ILE A 63 7.11 5.31 1.31
CA ILE A 63 7.58 4.39 2.34
C ILE A 63 8.64 5.11 3.19
N GLN A 64 8.39 5.21 4.50
CA GLN A 64 9.26 5.88 5.46
C GLN A 64 10.31 4.92 6.03
N TYR A 65 11.33 5.45 6.70
CA TYR A 65 12.44 4.66 7.26
C TYR A 65 12.01 3.68 8.38
N ASP A 66 10.87 3.91 9.01
CA ASP A 66 10.23 2.99 9.96
C ASP A 66 9.27 2.01 9.29
N ARG A 67 9.20 2.03 7.96
CA ARG A 67 8.32 1.26 7.07
C ARG A 67 6.84 1.66 7.13
N SER A 68 6.49 2.76 7.81
CA SER A 68 5.17 3.36 7.64
C SER A 68 5.00 3.91 6.21
N PHE A 69 3.76 4.11 5.80
CA PHE A 69 3.40 4.71 4.53
C PHE A 69 2.74 6.05 4.76
N ASP A 70 3.46 7.10 4.39
CA ASP A 70 2.97 8.48 4.42
C ASP A 70 2.33 8.81 3.07
N MET A 71 1.14 9.39 3.10
CA MET A 71 0.58 10.10 1.95
C MET A 71 -0.12 11.36 2.41
N HIS A 72 -0.26 12.31 1.50
CA HIS A 72 -0.92 13.60 1.72
C HIS A 72 -0.26 14.41 2.85
N TYR A 73 1.08 14.35 2.89
CA TYR A 73 1.93 15.21 3.72
C TYR A 73 1.77 14.96 5.23
N GLY A 74 1.89 13.71 5.70
CA GLY A 74 1.88 13.42 7.14
C GLY A 74 0.77 12.49 7.61
N TYR A 75 -0.05 11.91 6.71
CA TYR A 75 -1.09 10.96 7.13
C TYR A 75 -0.60 9.52 7.08
N LEU A 76 -0.86 8.79 8.17
CA LEU A 76 -0.70 7.35 8.24
C LEU A 76 -1.64 6.64 7.25
N TYR A 77 -1.07 5.99 6.24
CA TYR A 77 -1.83 5.44 5.13
C TYR A 77 -1.46 4.02 4.70
N ASN A 78 -0.82 3.26 5.58
CA ASN A 78 -0.46 1.84 5.40
C ASN A 78 -1.56 1.00 4.71
N GLY A 79 -2.79 1.06 5.22
CA GLY A 79 -3.91 0.22 4.80
C GLY A 79 -4.75 0.78 3.65
N ALA A 80 -4.53 2.03 3.23
CA ALA A 80 -5.22 2.64 2.10
C ALA A 80 -4.27 2.93 0.94
N TYR A 81 -3.52 4.04 0.92
CA TYR A 81 -2.60 4.28 -0.18
C TYR A 81 -1.43 3.27 -0.20
N GLY A 82 -0.95 2.79 0.95
CA GLY A 82 0.00 1.68 1.00
C GLY A 82 -0.57 0.40 0.38
N ALA A 83 -1.86 0.14 0.58
CA ALA A 83 -2.57 -0.95 -0.09
C ALA A 83 -2.76 -0.73 -1.60
N VAL A 84 -2.94 0.51 -2.07
CA VAL A 84 -2.95 0.84 -3.50
C VAL A 84 -1.58 0.55 -4.11
N LEU A 85 -0.49 0.95 -3.44
CA LEU A 85 0.87 0.64 -3.86
C LEU A 85 1.10 -0.87 -3.97
N LEU A 86 0.75 -1.63 -2.92
CA LEU A 86 0.78 -3.10 -2.90
C LEU A 86 0.06 -3.70 -4.12
N LYS A 87 -1.17 -3.25 -4.40
CA LYS A 87 -1.99 -3.76 -5.51
C LYS A 87 -1.34 -3.46 -6.87
N SER A 88 -0.89 -2.23 -7.09
CA SER A 88 -0.25 -1.80 -8.33
C SER A 88 1.04 -2.56 -8.61
N ILE A 89 1.94 -2.62 -7.63
CA ILE A 89 3.23 -3.32 -7.75
C ILE A 89 3.01 -4.82 -7.95
N THR A 90 2.15 -5.47 -7.17
CA THR A 90 1.88 -6.90 -7.32
C THR A 90 1.29 -7.23 -8.70
N LYS A 91 0.39 -6.38 -9.20
CA LYS A 91 -0.24 -6.57 -10.51
C LYS A 91 0.76 -6.37 -11.66
N GLY A 92 1.59 -5.32 -11.59
CA GLY A 92 2.64 -5.11 -12.58
C GLY A 92 3.74 -6.17 -12.54
N ALA A 93 4.21 -6.56 -11.34
CA ALA A 93 5.16 -7.67 -11.18
C ALA A 93 4.63 -8.99 -11.71
N TRP A 94 3.31 -9.24 -11.61
CA TRP A 94 2.68 -10.40 -12.24
C TRP A 94 2.76 -10.37 -13.77
N PHE A 95 2.46 -9.23 -14.40
CA PHE A 95 2.54 -9.11 -15.87
C PHE A 95 3.95 -9.13 -16.40
N LEU A 96 4.89 -8.53 -15.67
CA LEU A 96 6.28 -8.40 -16.09
C LEU A 96 7.13 -9.62 -15.71
N LYS A 97 6.54 -10.62 -15.04
CA LYS A 97 7.22 -11.84 -14.64
C LYS A 97 7.80 -12.56 -15.87
N GLY A 98 9.07 -12.96 -15.78
CA GLY A 98 9.76 -13.65 -16.88
C GLY A 98 10.26 -12.72 -17.99
N THR A 99 10.03 -11.41 -17.88
CA THR A 99 10.60 -10.41 -18.78
C THR A 99 11.84 -9.76 -18.17
N ARG A 100 12.55 -8.94 -18.95
CA ARG A 100 13.66 -8.10 -18.45
C ARG A 100 13.24 -7.08 -17.38
N TYR A 101 11.93 -6.83 -17.21
CA TYR A 101 11.37 -5.89 -16.27
C TYR A 101 10.84 -6.54 -14.98
N ALA A 102 11.13 -7.82 -14.73
CA ALA A 102 10.63 -8.53 -13.56
C ALA A 102 11.15 -7.89 -12.25
N LEU A 103 10.26 -7.76 -11.24
CA LEU A 103 10.62 -7.38 -9.88
C LEU A 103 11.47 -8.49 -9.23
N LYS A 104 12.69 -8.16 -8.80
CA LYS A 104 13.67 -9.11 -8.25
C LYS A 104 14.73 -8.41 -7.39
N GLY A 105 15.56 -9.19 -6.71
CA GLY A 105 16.69 -8.68 -5.91
C GLY A 105 16.26 -7.71 -4.82
N ASP A 106 17.06 -6.68 -4.59
CA ASP A 106 16.87 -5.71 -3.51
C ASP A 106 15.51 -4.99 -3.57
N GLN A 107 14.98 -4.73 -4.77
CA GLN A 107 13.66 -4.11 -4.90
C GLN A 107 12.54 -5.06 -4.44
N LEU A 108 12.66 -6.36 -4.73
CA LEU A 108 11.69 -7.33 -4.24
C LEU A 108 11.79 -7.48 -2.72
N GLN A 109 13.00 -7.52 -2.18
CA GLN A 109 13.22 -7.59 -0.74
C GLN A 109 12.62 -6.35 -0.04
N PHE A 110 12.92 -5.15 -0.54
CA PHE A 110 12.37 -3.89 -0.02
C PHE A 110 10.84 -3.89 -0.03
N PHE A 111 10.24 -4.39 -1.12
CA PHE A 111 8.79 -4.49 -1.21
C PHE A 111 8.20 -5.43 -0.16
N SER A 112 8.80 -6.61 0.03
CA SER A 112 8.37 -7.59 1.04
C SER A 112 8.57 -7.07 2.46
N ASP A 113 9.68 -6.40 2.73
CA ASP A 113 9.99 -5.76 4.02
C ASP A 113 8.98 -4.68 4.41
N PHE A 114 8.35 -4.04 3.43
CA PHE A 114 7.25 -3.11 3.65
C PHE A 114 5.90 -3.83 3.79
N ILE A 115 5.45 -4.59 2.79
CA ILE A 115 4.05 -5.07 2.73
C ILE A 115 3.71 -6.09 3.82
N ILE A 116 4.68 -6.88 4.28
CA ILE A 116 4.44 -7.90 5.30
C ILE A 116 4.11 -7.22 6.64
N PRO A 117 5.02 -6.45 7.28
CA PRO A 117 4.73 -5.84 8.57
C PRO A 117 3.75 -4.67 8.48
N SER A 118 3.78 -3.91 7.39
CA SER A 118 3.08 -2.62 7.30
C SER A 118 1.76 -2.69 6.57
N VAL A 119 1.37 -3.83 5.99
CA VAL A 119 0.04 -4.02 5.39
C VAL A 119 -0.59 -5.33 5.86
N PHE A 120 0.06 -6.47 5.65
CA PHE A 120 -0.56 -7.78 5.92
C PHE A 120 -0.64 -8.14 7.41
N ASP A 121 0.38 -7.82 8.19
CA ASP A 121 0.39 -8.10 9.63
C ASP A 121 -0.49 -7.13 10.43
N GLN A 122 -0.97 -6.06 9.80
CA GLN A 122 -1.98 -5.13 10.33
C GLN A 122 -3.42 -5.59 10.03
N ILE A 123 -3.59 -6.86 9.63
CA ILE A 123 -4.87 -7.50 9.39
C ILE A 123 -5.04 -8.66 10.39
N ARG A 124 -6.03 -8.53 11.28
CA ARG A 124 -6.44 -9.60 12.19
C ARG A 124 -7.56 -10.43 11.57
N GLY A 125 -7.21 -11.60 11.07
CA GLY A 125 -8.19 -12.46 10.38
C GLY A 125 -8.65 -11.81 9.07
N LYS A 126 -9.86 -11.23 9.10
CA LYS A 126 -10.47 -10.51 7.97
C LYS A 126 -10.53 -9.00 8.19
N SER A 127 -10.17 -8.53 9.38
CA SER A 127 -10.32 -7.15 9.80
C SER A 127 -8.97 -6.45 9.79
N MET A 128 -8.83 -5.48 8.90
CA MET A 128 -7.71 -4.54 8.89
C MET A 128 -7.89 -3.51 9.99
N ASP A 129 -6.77 -3.12 10.60
CA ASP A 129 -6.71 -2.01 11.53
C ASP A 129 -7.32 -0.75 10.90
N TRP A 130 -8.22 -0.10 11.61
CA TRP A 130 -8.91 1.08 11.08
C TRP A 130 -8.06 2.35 11.16
N ASN A 131 -7.03 2.38 12.01
CA ASN A 131 -6.14 3.53 12.17
C ASN A 131 -5.40 3.88 10.88
N ILE A 132 -5.17 2.88 10.02
CA ILE A 132 -4.30 2.98 8.85
C ILE A 132 -5.05 3.24 7.53
N LEU A 133 -6.35 3.51 7.61
CA LEU A 133 -7.23 3.65 6.44
C LEU A 133 -7.38 5.11 5.99
N GLY A 134 -6.88 6.07 6.75
CA GLY A 134 -7.12 7.50 6.54
C GLY A 134 -8.62 7.78 6.40
N ARG A 135 -8.98 8.68 5.49
CA ARG A 135 -10.40 8.98 5.20
C ARG A 135 -11.21 7.76 4.70
N SER A 136 -10.55 6.70 4.21
CA SER A 136 -11.26 5.53 3.69
C SER A 136 -12.05 4.78 4.77
N ILE A 137 -11.78 5.03 6.05
CA ILE A 137 -12.54 4.45 7.17
C ILE A 137 -14.05 4.73 7.07
N SER A 138 -14.46 5.83 6.42
CA SER A 138 -15.88 6.13 6.22
C SER A 138 -16.55 5.35 5.09
N ARG A 139 -15.80 4.53 4.35
CA ARG A 139 -16.34 3.73 3.24
C ARG A 139 -16.95 2.43 3.75
N TYR A 140 -17.98 1.96 3.06
CA TYR A 140 -18.58 0.66 3.34
C TYR A 140 -17.52 -0.45 3.22
N ASN A 141 -17.45 -1.33 4.23
CA ASN A 141 -16.50 -2.44 4.32
C ASN A 141 -15.00 -2.05 4.27
N ALA A 142 -14.62 -0.81 4.62
CA ALA A 142 -13.24 -0.34 4.56
C ALA A 142 -12.24 -1.23 5.33
N THR A 143 -12.65 -1.77 6.48
CA THR A 143 -11.82 -2.66 7.32
C THR A 143 -11.79 -4.11 6.84
N ARG A 144 -12.45 -4.46 5.74
CA ARG A 144 -12.50 -5.83 5.19
C ARG A 144 -11.90 -5.89 3.79
N PRO A 145 -10.59 -5.61 3.62
CA PRO A 145 -9.97 -5.66 2.31
C PRO A 145 -9.87 -7.11 1.81
N ASP A 146 -10.01 -7.29 0.50
CA ASP A 146 -9.68 -8.55 -0.17
C ASP A 146 -8.31 -8.44 -0.86
N PHE A 147 -7.33 -9.16 -0.29
CA PHE A 147 -5.99 -9.33 -0.87
C PHE A 147 -5.71 -10.77 -1.32
N THR A 148 -6.74 -11.62 -1.44
CA THR A 148 -6.55 -13.05 -1.70
C THR A 148 -5.81 -13.32 -3.01
N LEU A 149 -6.11 -12.54 -4.06
CA LEU A 149 -5.41 -12.62 -5.35
C LEU A 149 -3.96 -12.12 -5.25
N GLN A 150 -3.73 -11.02 -4.55
CA GLN A 150 -2.39 -10.45 -4.33
C GLN A 150 -1.51 -11.46 -3.58
N LEU A 151 -2.02 -12.03 -2.48
CA LEU A 151 -1.34 -13.06 -1.71
C LEU A 151 -1.07 -14.34 -2.53
N GLN A 152 -1.95 -14.71 -3.46
CA GLN A 152 -1.71 -15.84 -4.37
C GLN A 152 -0.58 -15.53 -5.36
N ARG A 153 -0.55 -14.33 -5.94
CA ARG A 153 0.51 -13.90 -6.86
C ARG A 153 1.86 -13.78 -6.16
N LEU A 154 1.89 -13.22 -4.95
CA LEU A 154 3.11 -13.05 -4.16
C LEU A 154 3.75 -14.38 -3.78
N GLN A 155 2.99 -15.45 -3.57
CA GLN A 155 3.56 -16.79 -3.39
C GLN A 155 4.40 -17.30 -4.57
N ILE A 156 4.18 -16.73 -5.77
CA ILE A 156 4.89 -17.09 -7.00
C ILE A 156 6.00 -16.08 -7.29
N ILE A 157 5.74 -14.79 -7.05
CA ILE A 157 6.70 -13.69 -7.30
C ILE A 157 7.82 -13.70 -6.26
N ASP A 158 7.48 -13.96 -5.00
CA ASP A 158 8.37 -13.95 -3.86
C ASP A 158 8.31 -15.30 -3.11
N PRO A 159 9.01 -16.33 -3.64
CA PRO A 159 9.01 -17.65 -3.04
C PRO A 159 9.66 -17.69 -1.65
N ALA A 160 10.54 -16.73 -1.32
CA ALA A 160 11.20 -16.65 -0.01
C ALA A 160 10.18 -16.45 1.12
N HIS A 161 9.12 -15.66 0.88
CA HIS A 161 8.07 -15.39 1.85
C HIS A 161 6.76 -16.17 1.58
N LYS A 162 6.79 -17.20 0.71
CA LYS A 162 5.62 -17.99 0.30
C LYS A 162 4.75 -18.45 1.48
N LYS A 163 5.36 -18.99 2.54
CA LYS A 163 4.64 -19.48 3.72
C LYS A 163 3.93 -18.35 4.48
N THR A 164 4.54 -17.17 4.56
CA THR A 164 3.95 -15.97 5.18
C THR A 164 2.68 -15.56 4.43
N TYR A 165 2.76 -15.42 3.11
CA TYR A 165 1.58 -15.08 2.29
C TYR A 165 0.49 -16.14 2.35
N GLN A 166 0.85 -17.42 2.38
CA GLN A 166 -0.11 -18.52 2.55
C GLN A 166 -0.87 -18.43 3.87
N ASN A 167 -0.16 -18.20 4.98
CA ASN A 167 -0.78 -18.07 6.29
C ASN A 167 -1.73 -16.87 6.35
N SER A 168 -1.31 -15.71 5.84
CA SER A 168 -2.16 -14.51 5.75
C SER A 168 -3.41 -14.77 4.91
N ARG A 169 -3.27 -15.46 3.77
CA ARG A 169 -4.40 -15.81 2.90
C ARG A 169 -5.39 -16.76 3.59
N GLN A 170 -4.90 -17.77 4.30
CA GLN A 170 -5.75 -18.71 5.04
C GLN A 170 -6.56 -18.02 6.15
N ARG A 171 -5.93 -17.08 6.89
CA ARG A 171 -6.62 -16.25 7.89
C ARG A 171 -7.68 -15.36 7.24
N MET A 172 -7.35 -14.71 6.13
CA MET A 172 -8.25 -13.80 5.39
C MET A 172 -9.45 -14.52 4.76
N LEU A 173 -9.28 -15.77 4.32
CA LEU A 173 -10.39 -16.58 3.81
C LEU A 173 -11.28 -17.12 4.95
N GLY A 174 -10.81 -17.09 6.20
CA GLY A 174 -11.46 -17.76 7.33
C GLY A 174 -11.25 -19.27 7.37
N GLN A 175 -10.29 -19.80 6.59
CA GLN A 175 -9.91 -21.21 6.61
C GLN A 175 -9.10 -21.56 7.87
N LYS A 176 -8.49 -20.56 8.49
CA LYS A 176 -7.77 -20.67 9.75
C LYS A 176 -8.18 -19.52 10.69
N PRO A 177 -8.13 -19.72 12.02
CA PRO A 177 -8.51 -18.69 12.97
C PRO A 177 -7.57 -17.47 12.87
N PRO A 178 -8.00 -16.27 13.32
CA PRO A 178 -7.17 -15.06 13.30
C PRO A 178 -5.80 -15.19 13.99
N SER A 179 -5.68 -16.12 14.94
CA SER A 179 -4.45 -16.42 15.69
C SER A 179 -3.45 -17.32 14.93
N TYR A 180 -3.87 -17.95 13.84
CA TYR A 180 -3.08 -18.99 13.18
C TYR A 180 -1.74 -18.48 12.65
N LYS A 181 -0.65 -19.02 13.19
CA LYS A 181 0.73 -18.67 12.84
C LYS A 181 1.03 -17.16 12.97
N VAL A 182 0.29 -16.46 13.84
CA VAL A 182 0.65 -15.11 14.28
C VAL A 182 1.78 -15.24 15.30
N LYS A 183 2.85 -14.47 15.12
CA LYS A 183 3.97 -14.42 16.05
C LYS A 183 3.79 -13.22 16.99
N PRO A 184 4.24 -13.31 18.26
CA PRO A 184 4.40 -12.12 19.10
C PRO A 184 5.29 -11.10 18.40
N ASP A 185 4.80 -9.87 18.29
CA ASP A 185 5.53 -8.76 17.69
C ASP A 185 5.17 -7.43 18.36
N HIS A 186 6.07 -6.45 18.27
CA HIS A 186 5.85 -5.08 18.68
C HIS A 186 6.60 -4.14 17.74
N GLN A 187 5.86 -3.30 17.03
CA GLN A 187 6.42 -2.37 16.06
C GLN A 187 5.93 -0.95 16.38
N HIS A 188 6.89 -0.04 16.55
CA HIS A 188 6.64 1.39 16.63
C HIS A 188 7.07 2.05 15.31
N TYR A 189 6.13 2.75 14.69
CA TYR A 189 6.29 3.57 13.50
C TYR A 189 6.42 5.03 13.95
N TRP A 190 7.65 5.44 14.24
CA TRP A 190 7.97 6.76 14.82
C TRP A 190 7.74 7.93 13.87
N HIS A 191 7.68 7.70 12.55
CA HIS A 191 7.40 8.74 11.57
C HIS A 191 5.92 9.15 11.61
N THR A 192 5.03 8.17 11.70
CA THR A 192 3.57 8.35 11.66
C THR A 192 2.89 8.15 13.03
N ASP A 193 3.65 8.21 14.13
CA ASP A 193 3.19 8.04 15.52
C ASP A 193 2.23 6.84 15.73
N PHE A 194 2.52 5.71 15.11
CA PHE A 194 1.67 4.53 15.14
C PHE A 194 2.37 3.36 15.82
N THR A 195 1.69 2.64 16.69
CA THR A 195 2.28 1.51 17.41
C THR A 195 1.36 0.31 17.32
N VAL A 196 1.93 -0.85 17.02
CA VAL A 196 1.24 -2.14 16.99
C VAL A 196 1.87 -3.07 18.01
N HIS A 197 1.02 -3.77 18.76
CA HIS A 197 1.41 -4.86 19.63
C HIS A 197 0.56 -6.09 19.29
N CYS A 198 1.19 -7.07 18.66
CA CYS A 198 0.50 -8.24 18.12
C CYS A 198 0.84 -9.48 18.94
N ARG A 199 -0.17 -10.28 19.28
CA ARG A 199 -0.02 -11.58 19.93
C ARG A 199 -0.91 -12.62 19.25
N PRO A 200 -0.65 -13.92 19.46
CA PRO A 200 -1.56 -14.96 18.99
C PRO A 200 -3.00 -14.75 19.49
N GLY A 201 -3.19 -14.26 20.73
CA GLY A 201 -4.52 -14.04 21.31
C GLY A 201 -5.21 -12.73 20.90
N PHE A 202 -4.44 -11.65 20.71
CA PHE A 202 -5.01 -10.31 20.49
C PHE A 202 -4.13 -9.47 19.56
N TYR A 203 -4.69 -8.38 19.06
CA TYR A 203 -3.96 -7.33 18.38
C TYR A 203 -4.32 -6.02 19.08
N LEU A 204 -3.34 -5.17 19.33
CA LEU A 204 -3.54 -3.85 19.89
C LEU A 204 -2.83 -2.84 19.01
N SER A 205 -3.47 -1.72 18.71
CA SER A 205 -2.76 -0.58 18.14
C SER A 205 -3.21 0.76 18.68
N ILE A 206 -2.26 1.69 18.67
CA ILE A 206 -2.45 3.07 19.09
C ILE A 206 -1.93 3.96 17.96
N HIS A 207 -2.77 4.88 17.51
CA HIS A 207 -2.38 5.97 16.63
C HIS A 207 -2.35 7.26 17.45
N GLY A 208 -1.14 7.75 17.70
CA GLY A 208 -0.90 9.07 18.27
C GLY A 208 -0.80 10.13 17.17
N VAL A 209 -0.74 11.39 17.58
CA VAL A 209 -0.53 12.53 16.69
C VAL A 209 0.41 13.52 17.37
N SER A 210 1.32 14.11 16.59
CA SER A 210 2.27 15.13 17.02
C SER A 210 2.34 16.28 16.03
N ASN A 211 3.28 17.20 16.23
CA ASN A 211 3.57 18.30 15.30
C ASN A 211 4.22 17.83 13.97
N ARG A 212 4.48 16.52 13.80
CA ARG A 212 5.08 15.94 12.59
C ARG A 212 4.06 15.35 11.62
N ASN A 213 2.87 15.01 12.10
CA ASN A 213 1.90 14.22 11.36
C ASN A 213 0.46 14.67 11.64
N HIS A 214 -0.45 14.01 10.96
CA HIS A 214 -1.87 14.30 11.02
C HIS A 214 -2.65 13.10 11.55
N ALA A 215 -3.87 13.40 12.00
CA ALA A 215 -4.83 12.41 12.49
C ALA A 215 -5.42 11.58 11.32
N GLN A 216 -6.74 11.43 11.29
CA GLN A 216 -7.43 10.89 10.11
C GLN A 216 -7.72 12.03 9.14
N GLU A 217 -7.42 11.83 7.86
CA GLU A 217 -7.73 12.80 6.81
C GLU A 217 -9.24 13.01 6.68
N ILE A 218 -9.65 14.25 6.45
CA ILE A 218 -10.99 14.63 6.01
C ILE A 218 -10.84 15.29 4.65
N GLY A 219 -11.48 14.73 3.62
CA GLY A 219 -11.29 15.20 2.25
C GLY A 219 -12.27 14.54 1.29
N ASN A 220 -12.55 15.19 0.17
CA ASN A 220 -13.45 14.69 -0.88
C ASN A 220 -14.83 14.23 -0.37
N GLN A 221 -15.40 14.93 0.63
CA GLN A 221 -16.65 14.55 1.31
C GLN A 221 -16.61 13.21 2.06
N GLU A 222 -15.42 12.68 2.33
CA GLU A 222 -15.20 11.46 3.11
C GLU A 222 -14.72 11.80 4.52
N ASN A 223 -15.04 10.93 5.47
CA ASN A 223 -14.63 11.01 6.88
C ASN A 223 -14.98 12.35 7.57
N LEU A 224 -16.14 12.93 7.24
CA LEU A 224 -16.63 14.23 7.75
C LEU A 224 -16.75 14.34 9.29
N LYS A 225 -16.57 13.25 10.03
CA LYS A 225 -16.61 13.17 11.50
C LYS A 225 -15.29 12.66 12.12
N GLY A 226 -14.22 12.57 11.33
CA GLY A 226 -12.92 12.00 11.71
C GLY A 226 -12.08 12.83 12.67
N TYR A 227 -12.60 13.93 13.21
CA TYR A 227 -11.87 14.90 14.04
C TYR A 227 -11.18 14.29 15.27
N TRP A 228 -11.72 13.19 15.81
CA TRP A 228 -11.29 12.58 17.07
C TRP A 228 -10.30 11.41 16.90
N GLY A 229 -9.82 11.14 15.69
CA GLY A 229 -8.89 10.04 15.42
C GLY A 229 -7.54 10.12 16.15
N GLN A 230 -7.24 11.24 16.83
CA GLN A 230 -5.95 11.53 17.49
C GLN A 230 -5.66 10.73 18.77
N LYS A 231 -6.61 9.93 19.27
CA LYS A 231 -6.48 9.12 20.50
C LYS A 231 -7.19 7.76 20.36
N ALA A 232 -6.94 7.12 19.23
CA ALA A 232 -7.63 5.91 18.82
C ALA A 232 -6.92 4.64 19.32
N LEU A 233 -7.64 3.82 20.08
CA LEU A 233 -7.21 2.47 20.46
C LEU A 233 -8.00 1.45 19.64
N TRP A 234 -7.30 0.51 19.00
CA TRP A 234 -7.93 -0.68 18.43
C TRP A 234 -7.53 -1.93 19.21
N ILE A 235 -8.51 -2.77 19.53
CA ILE A 235 -8.40 -4.03 20.28
C ILE A 235 -9.05 -5.15 19.45
#